data_AF-A0A1B1YQG0-F1
#
_entry.id   AF-A0A1B1YQG0-F1
#
_cell.length_a   1.000
_cell.length_b   1.000
_cell.length_c   1.000
_cell.angle_alpha   90.00
_cell.angle_beta   90.00
_cell.angle_gamma   90.00
#
_symmetry.space_group_name_H-M   'P 1'
#
loop_
_entity.id
_entity.type
_entity.pdbx_description
1 polymer ?
#
loop_
_entity_poly.entity_id
_entity_poly.type
_entity_poly.pdbx_seq_one_letter_code
_entity_poly.pdbx_strand_id
1 'polypeptide(L)'
;MLYVIISRFDEAAVARLRGELPPAAFAYIDEAIHHQRVPSQADIEAQGVAPGLAGVLAAHLAHLTELRGSGKLVSGGPCTGFVNAINIFEAGSADEARVLHDADPLARYGYFAVETIYPWQRVF
;
A
#
# COMPACT_ATOMS: atom_id res chain seq x y z
N MET A 1 -0.93 8.57 18.94
CA MET A 1 0.48 8.93 18.62
C MET A 1 0.74 8.54 17.17
N LEU A 2 1.69 9.18 16.50
CA LEU A 2 2.04 8.78 15.13
C LEU A 2 3.19 7.78 15.13
N TYR A 3 3.15 6.86 14.17
CA TYR A 3 4.19 5.88 13.95
C TYR A 3 4.56 5.86 12.47
N VAL A 4 5.86 5.97 12.19
CA VAL A 4 6.41 5.78 10.85
C VAL A 4 6.85 4.33 10.72
N ILE A 5 6.31 3.64 9.73
CA ILE A 5 6.68 2.28 9.38
C ILE A 5 7.48 2.33 8.08
N ILE A 6 8.70 1.82 8.12
CA ILE A 6 9.50 1.54 6.94
C ILE A 6 9.35 0.05 6.65
N SER A 7 8.87 -0.26 5.46
CA SER A 7 8.72 -1.63 4.97
C SER A 7 9.75 -1.91 3.88
N ARG A 8 10.27 -3.14 3.84
CA ARG A 8 11.14 -3.63 2.78
C ARG A 8 10.29 -4.46 1.82
N PHE A 9 10.39 -4.17 0.53
CA PHE A 9 9.78 -5.01 -0.49
C PHE A 9 10.56 -6.31 -0.68
N ASP A 10 9.83 -7.40 -0.91
CA ASP A 10 10.44 -8.66 -1.33
C ASP A 10 10.84 -8.58 -2.82
N GLU A 11 12.10 -8.88 -3.11
CA GLU A 11 12.66 -8.71 -4.45
C GLU A 11 11.98 -9.62 -5.49
N ALA A 12 11.64 -10.86 -5.11
CA ALA A 12 10.97 -11.79 -5.98
C ALA A 12 9.51 -11.38 -6.24
N ALA A 13 8.81 -10.90 -5.21
CA ALA A 13 7.46 -10.36 -5.32
C ALA A 13 7.43 -9.09 -6.18
N VAL A 14 8.42 -8.20 -6.08
CA VAL A 14 8.55 -7.01 -6.94
C VAL A 14 8.82 -7.41 -8.38
N ALA A 15 9.70 -8.39 -8.63
CA ALA A 15 9.96 -8.89 -9.98
C ALA A 15 8.67 -9.46 -10.61
N ARG A 16 7.90 -10.23 -9.83
CA ARG A 16 6.58 -10.73 -10.23
C ARG A 16 5.61 -9.59 -10.51
N LEU A 17 5.50 -8.61 -9.60
CA LEU A 17 4.63 -7.44 -9.76
C LEU A 17 4.93 -6.69 -11.05
N ARG A 18 6.21 -6.44 -11.35
CA ARG A 18 6.63 -5.74 -12.57
C ARG A 18 6.32 -6.52 -13.85
N GLY A 19 6.30 -7.85 -13.79
CA GLY A 19 5.91 -8.69 -14.91
C GLY A 19 4.39 -8.78 -15.11
N GLU A 20 3.62 -8.74 -14.02
CA GLU A 20 2.16 -8.93 -14.04
C GLU A 20 1.36 -7.61 -14.07
N LEU A 21 1.98 -6.48 -13.72
CA LEU A 21 1.37 -5.15 -13.73
C LEU A 21 1.91 -4.33 -14.91
N PRO A 22 1.13 -4.19 -16.01
CA PRO A 22 1.54 -3.37 -17.14
C PRO A 22 1.77 -1.91 -16.74
N PRO A 23 2.71 -1.17 -17.37
CA PRO A 23 2.94 0.24 -17.07
C PRO A 23 1.68 1.12 -17.21
N ALA A 24 0.81 0.79 -18.17
CA ALA A 24 -0.47 1.49 -18.35
C ALA A 24 -1.44 1.27 -17.18
N ALA A 25 -1.48 0.05 -16.62
CA ALA A 25 -2.29 -0.25 -15.45
C ALA A 25 -1.79 0.49 -14.21
N PHE A 26 -0.46 0.60 -14.04
CA PHE A 26 0.12 1.40 -12.97
C PHE A 26 -0.26 2.89 -13.11
N ALA A 27 -0.10 3.46 -14.31
CA ALA A 27 -0.48 4.85 -14.58
C ALA A 27 -1.96 5.13 -14.33
N TYR A 28 -2.83 4.20 -14.73
CA TYR A 28 -4.27 4.29 -14.46
C TYR A 28 -4.59 4.29 -12.96
N ILE A 29 -3.95 3.40 -12.19
CA ILE A 29 -4.15 3.34 -10.73
C ILE A 29 -3.66 4.64 -10.07
N ASP A 30 -2.49 5.13 -10.46
CA ASP A 30 -1.91 6.37 -9.95
C ASP A 30 -2.84 7.56 -10.21
N GLU A 31 -3.26 7.76 -11.46
CA GLU A 31 -4.21 8.80 -11.86
C GLU A 31 -5.53 8.70 -11.09
N ALA A 32 -6.09 7.50 -10.93
CA ALA A 32 -7.33 7.28 -10.20
C ALA A 32 -7.23 7.77 -8.74
N ILE A 33 -6.15 7.40 -8.05
CA ILE A 33 -5.93 7.76 -6.64
C ILE A 33 -5.70 9.26 -6.48
N HIS A 34 -4.98 9.89 -7.42
CA HIS A 34 -4.83 11.34 -7.48
C HIS A 34 -6.16 12.07 -7.68
N HIS A 35 -7.11 11.45 -8.40
CA HIS A 35 -8.48 11.92 -8.55
C HIS A 35 -9.44 11.44 -7.43
N GLN A 36 -8.90 10.92 -6.32
CA GLN A 36 -9.69 10.43 -5.18
C GLN A 36 -10.70 9.33 -5.53
N ARG A 37 -10.42 8.57 -6.59
CA ARG A 37 -11.22 7.43 -7.00
C ARG A 37 -10.48 6.14 -6.63
N VAL A 38 -11.19 5.21 -6.02
CA VAL A 38 -10.67 3.86 -5.74
C VAL A 38 -11.08 2.93 -6.88
N PRO A 39 -10.13 2.42 -7.69
CA PRO A 39 -10.43 1.44 -8.72
C PRO A 39 -10.99 0.15 -8.11
N SER A 40 -12.04 -0.38 -8.72
CA SER A 40 -12.52 -1.73 -8.45
C SER A 40 -11.60 -2.78 -9.07
N GLN A 41 -11.79 -4.05 -8.71
CA GLN A 41 -11.09 -5.16 -9.37
C GLN A 41 -11.36 -5.16 -10.88
N ALA A 42 -12.62 -4.97 -11.30
CA ALA A 42 -12.99 -4.95 -12.72
C ALA A 42 -12.32 -3.80 -13.48
N ASP A 43 -12.17 -2.64 -12.84
CA ASP A 43 -11.44 -1.49 -13.41
C ASP A 43 -9.98 -1.82 -13.69
N ILE A 44 -9.32 -2.54 -12.77
CA ILE A 44 -7.90 -2.94 -12.87
C ILE A 44 -7.74 -4.08 -13.89
N GLU A 45 -8.65 -5.05 -13.92
CA GLU A 45 -8.68 -6.12 -14.94
C GLU A 45 -8.82 -5.55 -16.35
N ALA A 46 -9.64 -4.50 -16.53
CA ALA A 46 -9.79 -3.80 -17.80
C ALA A 46 -8.48 -3.18 -18.31
N GLN A 47 -7.47 -3.00 -17.45
CA GLN A 47 -6.12 -2.54 -17.81
C GLN A 47 -5.16 -3.70 -18.17
N GLY A 48 -5.67 -4.93 -18.32
CA GLY A 48 -4.88 -6.10 -18.71
C GLY A 48 -4.17 -6.79 -17.53
N VAL A 49 -4.59 -6.51 -16.30
CA VAL A 49 -4.06 -7.18 -15.10
C VAL A 49 -4.83 -8.48 -14.86
N ALA A 50 -4.13 -9.57 -14.53
CA ALA A 50 -4.77 -10.84 -14.25
C ALA A 50 -5.70 -10.76 -13.01
N PRO A 51 -6.85 -11.46 -12.97
CA PRO A 51 -7.84 -11.34 -11.90
C PRO A 51 -7.29 -11.51 -10.49
N GLY A 52 -6.33 -12.42 -10.30
CA GLY A 52 -5.68 -12.65 -9.01
C GLY A 52 -4.97 -11.39 -8.49
N LEU A 53 -4.09 -10.79 -9.30
CA LEU A 53 -3.37 -9.58 -8.94
C LEU A 53 -4.31 -8.37 -8.85
N ALA A 54 -5.27 -8.26 -9.78
CA ALA A 54 -6.25 -7.17 -9.78
C ALA A 54 -7.07 -7.14 -8.50
N GLY A 55 -7.51 -8.30 -8.00
CA GLY A 55 -8.23 -8.42 -6.73
C GLY A 55 -7.39 -7.98 -5.54
N VAL A 56 -6.11 -8.39 -5.48
CA VAL A 56 -5.19 -7.99 -4.40
C VAL A 56 -4.95 -6.48 -4.42
N LEU A 57 -4.72 -5.88 -5.59
CA LEU A 57 -4.53 -4.43 -5.74
C LEU A 57 -5.79 -3.64 -5.37
N ALA A 58 -6.97 -4.07 -5.84
CA ALA A 58 -8.22 -3.41 -5.49
C ALA A 58 -8.48 -3.45 -3.97
N ALA A 59 -8.25 -4.61 -3.34
CA ALA A 59 -8.38 -4.77 -1.88
C ALA A 59 -7.39 -3.88 -1.13
N HIS A 60 -6.14 -3.79 -1.60
CA HIS A 60 -5.11 -2.91 -1.05
C HIS A 60 -5.54 -1.44 -1.08
N LEU A 61 -5.98 -0.95 -2.25
CA LEU A 61 -6.40 0.45 -2.41
C LEU A 61 -7.65 0.78 -1.58
N ALA A 62 -8.61 -0.15 -1.50
CA ALA A 62 -9.79 -0.01 -0.64
C ALA A 62 -9.40 0.06 0.84
N HIS A 63 -8.52 -0.81 1.30
CA HIS A 63 -8.02 -0.84 2.67
C HIS A 63 -7.31 0.46 3.06
N LEU A 64 -6.38 0.95 2.23
CA LEU A 64 -5.71 2.23 2.49
C LEU A 64 -6.69 3.40 2.47
N THR A 65 -7.71 3.36 1.62
CA THR A 65 -8.75 4.40 1.57
C THR A 65 -9.59 4.44 2.84
N GLU A 66 -9.99 3.28 3.36
CA GLU A 66 -10.71 3.16 4.63
C GLU A 66 -9.87 3.69 5.80
N LEU A 67 -8.59 3.31 5.86
CA LEU A 67 -7.67 3.79 6.90
C LEU A 67 -7.44 5.30 6.82
N ARG A 68 -7.37 5.88 5.61
CA ARG A 68 -7.31 7.33 5.43
C ARG A 68 -8.61 8.00 5.87
N GLY A 69 -9.76 7.44 5.49
CA GLY A 69 -11.07 7.96 5.87
C GLY A 69 -11.34 7.96 7.37
N SER A 70 -10.78 6.98 8.10
CA SER A 70 -10.83 6.90 9.56
C SER A 70 -9.73 7.70 10.29
N GLY A 71 -8.80 8.30 9.56
CA GLY A 71 -7.65 9.03 10.12
C GLY A 71 -6.52 8.12 10.63
N LYS A 72 -6.65 6.79 10.52
CA LYS A 72 -5.64 5.83 10.97
C LYS A 72 -4.41 5.79 10.08
N LEU A 73 -4.54 6.06 8.77
CA LEU A 73 -3.41 6.26 7.86
C LEU A 73 -3.31 7.74 7.49
N VAL A 74 -2.26 8.40 7.98
CA VAL A 74 -2.00 9.83 7.74
C VAL A 74 -1.41 10.05 6.35
N SER A 75 -0.45 9.21 5.95
CA SER A 75 0.19 9.23 4.63
C SER A 75 0.84 7.88 4.37
N GLY A 76 1.05 7.52 3.11
CA GLY A 76 1.82 6.33 2.76
C GLY A 76 2.12 6.23 1.28
N GLY A 77 3.15 5.47 0.95
CA GLY A 77 3.50 5.17 -0.43
C GLY A 77 4.83 4.43 -0.59
N PRO A 78 5.06 3.84 -1.78
CA PRO A 78 6.34 3.25 -2.13
C PRO A 78 7.40 4.34 -2.37
N CYS A 79 8.63 4.08 -1.95
CA CYS A 79 9.79 4.82 -2.42
C CYS A 79 10.09 4.45 -3.88
N THR A 80 10.70 5.38 -4.62
CA THR A 80 11.12 5.15 -6.00
C THR A 80 11.92 3.85 -6.12
N GLY A 81 11.54 3.01 -7.09
CA GLY A 81 12.19 1.72 -7.34
C GLY A 81 11.57 0.53 -6.61
N PHE A 82 10.59 0.73 -5.72
CA PHE A 82 9.97 -0.33 -4.92
C PHE A 82 10.98 -1.09 -4.06
N VAL A 83 11.92 -0.37 -3.45
CA VAL A 83 12.88 -0.95 -2.49
C VAL A 83 12.29 -0.91 -1.09
N ASN A 84 11.72 0.23 -0.71
CA ASN A 84 11.02 0.41 0.55
C ASN A 84 9.66 1.05 0.33
N ALA A 85 8.76 0.89 1.30
CA ALA A 85 7.54 1.70 1.44
C ALA A 85 7.58 2.42 2.79
N ILE A 86 6.95 3.60 2.86
CA ILE A 86 6.82 4.38 4.09
C ILE A 86 5.34 4.61 4.32
N ASN A 87 4.85 4.21 5.49
CA ASN A 87 3.49 4.49 5.94
C ASN A 87 3.52 5.20 7.30
N ILE A 88 2.61 6.15 7.50
CA ILE A 88 2.47 6.92 8.74
C ILE A 88 1.10 6.64 9.33
N PHE A 89 1.07 5.96 10.47
CA PHE A 89 -0.16 5.56 11.15
C PHE A 89 -0.42 6.37 12.41
N GLU A 90 -1.70 6.63 12.71
CA GLU A 90 -2.15 7.07 14.02
C GLU A 90 -2.59 5.86 14.87
N ALA A 91 -1.85 5.58 15.94
CA ALA A 91 -2.07 4.44 16.82
C ALA A 91 -1.74 4.77 18.29
N GLY A 92 -2.23 3.95 19.21
CA GLY A 92 -1.94 4.00 20.64
C GLY A 92 -0.61 3.34 21.02
N SER A 93 -0.12 2.42 20.18
CA SER A 93 1.15 1.71 20.39
C SER A 93 1.83 1.33 19.06
N ALA A 94 3.11 0.94 19.12
CA ALA A 94 3.83 0.41 17.97
C ALA A 94 3.21 -0.92 17.48
N ASP A 95 2.69 -1.74 18.41
CA ASP A 95 2.01 -3.00 18.09
C ASP A 95 0.69 -2.76 17.35
N GLU A 96 -0.09 -1.76 17.75
CA GLU A 96 -1.30 -1.39 17.00
C GLU A 96 -0.94 -0.90 15.58
N ALA A 97 0.10 -0.06 15.45
CA ALA A 97 0.58 0.37 14.14
C ALA A 97 1.03 -0.81 13.26
N ARG A 98 1.70 -1.80 13.85
CA ARG A 98 2.08 -3.05 13.19
C ARG A 98 0.86 -3.86 12.73
N VAL A 99 -0.16 -3.98 13.58
CA VAL A 99 -1.41 -4.69 13.24
C VAL A 99 -2.13 -3.99 12.09
N LEU A 100 -2.18 -2.66 12.09
CA LEU A 100 -2.75 -1.88 10.98
C LEU A 100 -1.98 -2.11 9.68
N HIS A 101 -0.64 -2.11 9.72
CA HIS A 101 0.19 -2.40 8.56
C HIS A 101 0.00 -3.83 8.03
N ASP A 102 0.05 -4.83 8.90
CA ASP A 102 -0.06 -6.25 8.51
C ASP A 102 -1.47 -6.64 8.07
N ALA A 103 -2.46 -5.76 8.25
CA ALA A 103 -3.78 -5.91 7.67
C ALA A 103 -3.81 -5.60 6.16
N ASP A 104 -2.79 -4.93 5.62
CA ASP A 104 -2.67 -4.59 4.21
C ASP A 104 -2.62 -5.89 3.35
N PRO A 105 -3.51 -6.03 2.35
CA PRO A 105 -3.48 -7.14 1.40
C PRO A 105 -2.11 -7.37 0.76
N LEU A 106 -1.38 -6.33 0.35
CA LEU A 106 -0.04 -6.52 -0.22
C LEU A 106 0.97 -7.04 0.80
N ALA A 107 0.88 -6.61 2.07
CA ALA A 107 1.70 -7.17 3.15
C ALA A 107 1.38 -8.65 3.39
N ARG A 108 0.09 -9.02 3.46
CA ARG A 108 -0.36 -10.41 3.66
C ARG A 108 0.04 -11.36 2.53
N TYR A 109 0.11 -10.83 1.31
CA TYR A 109 0.57 -11.58 0.13
C TYR A 109 2.11 -11.55 -0.03
N GLY A 110 2.83 -10.97 0.93
CA GLY A 110 4.29 -11.01 0.99
C GLY A 110 5.00 -10.06 0.03
N TYR A 111 4.33 -9.00 -0.46
CA TYR A 111 4.99 -8.01 -1.32
C TYR A 111 5.98 -7.15 -0.54
N PHE A 112 5.70 -6.88 0.73
CA PHE A 112 6.59 -6.17 1.63
C PHE A 112 6.32 -6.57 3.08
N ALA A 113 7.33 -6.39 3.93
CA ALA A 113 7.25 -6.63 5.36
C ALA A 113 7.85 -5.44 6.12
N VAL A 114 7.44 -5.27 7.37
CA VAL A 114 8.00 -4.23 8.25
C VAL A 114 9.50 -4.47 8.43
N GLU A 115 10.30 -3.47 8.06
CA GLU A 115 11.73 -3.40 8.36
C GLU A 115 11.94 -2.68 9.69
N THR A 116 11.25 -1.56 9.93
CA THR A 116 11.36 -0.80 11.19
C THR A 116 10.10 0.00 11.49
N ILE A 117 9.82 0.21 12.78
CA ILE A 117 8.74 1.07 13.28
C ILE A 117 9.35 2.13 14.21
N TYR A 118 9.05 3.40 13.96
CA TYR A 118 9.47 4.52 14.80
C TYR A 118 8.26 5.26 15.38
N PRO A 119 8.22 5.57 16.69
CA PRO A 119 7.31 6.61 17.18
C PRO A 119 7.72 7.95 16.54
N TRP A 120 6.75 8.70 16.03
CA TRP A 120 6.99 9.92 15.28
C TRP A 120 6.31 11.13 15.91
N GLN A 121 7.09 12.16 16.18
CA GLN A 121 6.60 13.47 16.61
C GLN A 121 6.47 14.36 15.38
N ARG A 122 5.25 14.47 14.85
CA ARG A 122 4.96 15.37 13.73
C ARG A 122 5.07 16.82 14.17
N VAL A 123 5.91 17.58 13.46
CA VAL A 123 6.14 19.01 13.70
C VAL A 123 5.25 19.90 12.83
N PHE A 124 4.90 19.45 11.61
CA PHE A 124 4.03 20.15 10.65
C PHE A 124 2.92 19.24 10.16
#